data_AF-A0A0F9L0X6-F1
#
_entry.id   AF-A0A0F9L0X6-F1
#
_cell.length_a   1.000
_cell.length_b   1.000
_cell.length_c   1.000
_cell.angle_alpha   90.00
_cell.angle_beta   90.00
_cell.angle_gamma   90.00
#
_symmetry.space_group_name_H-M   'P 1'
#
loop_
_entity.id
_entity.type
_entity.pdbx_description
1 polymer ?
#
loop_
_entity_poly.entity_id
_entity_poly.type
_entity_poly.pdbx_seq_one_letter_code
_entity_poly.pdbx_strand_id
1 'polypeptide(L)' 'MPLVKNFIEQGIKLMQINEYLRSELVRAGFAGIDLQRTPLGVRITLKTSRPGLVIGNYFYRFDKIA' A
#
# COMPACT_ATOMS: atom_id res chain seq x y z
N MET A 1 7.98 -22.11 15.69
CA MET A 1 6.67 -21.64 15.20
C MET A 1 6.87 -20.47 14.22
N PRO A 2 7.03 -20.74 12.91
CA PRO A 2 7.39 -19.72 11.92
C PRO A 2 6.20 -18.84 11.45
N LEU A 3 4.96 -19.30 11.67
CA LEU A 3 3.77 -18.63 11.16
C LEU A 3 3.54 -17.25 11.83
N VAL A 4 3.62 -17.19 13.16
CA VAL A 4 3.38 -15.96 13.93
C VAL A 4 4.38 -14.86 13.58
N LYS A 5 5.66 -15.21 13.42
CA LYS A 5 6.72 -14.27 13.05
C LYS A 5 6.45 -13.64 11.67
N ASN A 6 6.08 -14.47 10.69
CA ASN A 6 5.74 -14.01 9.35
C ASN A 6 4.51 -13.09 9.34
N PHE A 7 3.50 -13.35 10.17
CA PHE A 7 2.34 -12.46 10.29
C PHE A 7 2.71 -11.10 10.86
N ILE A 8 3.54 -11.07 11.90
CA ILE A 8 4.00 -9.82 12.53
C ILE A 8 4.81 -8.99 11.53
N GLU A 9 5.77 -9.60 10.82
CA GLU A 9 6.58 -8.91 9.82
C GLU A 9 5.72 -8.34 8.68
N GLN A 10 4.69 -9.05 8.25
CA GLN A 10 3.74 -8.56 7.26
C GLN A 10 2.92 -7.38 7.78
N GLY A 11 2.43 -7.46 9.02
CA GLY A 11 1.70 -6.37 9.66
C GLY A 11 2.53 -5.09 9.77
N ILE A 12 3.81 -5.22 10.14
CA ILE A 12 4.76 -4.10 10.21
C ILE A 12 4.95 -3.47 8.83
N LYS A 13 5.15 -4.27 7.77
CA LYS A 13 5.28 -3.75 6.40
C LYS A 13 4.02 -3.01 5.95
N LEU A 14 2.83 -3.56 6.23
CA LEU A 14 1.55 -2.91 5.89
C LEU A 14 1.41 -1.56 6.58
N MET A 15 1.75 -1.48 7.87
CA MET A 15 1.72 -0.25 8.64
C MET A 15 2.66 0.80 8.05
N GLN A 16 3.88 0.42 7.70
CA GLN A 16 4.87 1.33 7.10
C GLN A 16 4.40 1.91 5.76
N ILE A 17 3.83 1.06 4.89
CA ILE A 17 3.29 1.50 3.60
C ILE A 17 2.11 2.46 3.81
N ASN A 18 1.22 2.14 4.75
CA ASN A 18 0.05 2.96 5.05
C ASN A 18 0.45 4.36 5.54
N GLU A 19 1.42 4.46 6.45
CA GLU A 19 1.92 5.74 6.96
C GLU A 19 2.62 6.55 5.88
N TYR A 20 3.45 5.91 5.06
CA TYR A 20 4.13 6.57 3.94
C TYR A 20 3.11 7.19 2.97
N LEU A 21 2.16 6.39 2.47
CA LEU A 21 1.15 6.86 1.51
C LEU A 21 0.21 7.90 2.13
N ARG A 22 -0.12 7.78 3.42
CA ARG A 22 -0.90 8.79 4.13
C ARG A 22 -0.20 10.14 4.10
N SER A 23 1.11 10.19 4.33
CA SER A 23 1.89 11.44 4.33
C SER A 23 2.06 12.03 2.93
N GLU A 24 2.22 11.18 1.92
CA GLU A 24 2.49 11.63 0.54
C GLU A 24 1.20 12.08 -0.17
N LEU A 25 0.08 11.41 0.11
CA LEU A 25 -1.20 11.61 -0.56
C LEU A 25 -2.19 12.44 0.25
N VAL A 26 -1.72 13.26 1.20
CA VAL A 26 -2.58 14.19 1.98
C VAL A 26 -3.45 15.05 1.05
N ARG A 27 -2.86 15.57 -0.02
CA ARG A 27 -3.57 16.42 -1.00
C ARG A 27 -4.61 15.65 -1.82
N ALA A 28 -4.36 14.37 -2.09
CA ALA A 28 -5.27 13.51 -2.83
C ALA A 28 -6.45 13.04 -1.95
N GLY A 29 -6.35 13.15 -0.63
CA GLY A 29 -7.37 12.68 0.30
C GLY A 29 -7.33 11.15 0.45
N PHE A 30 -6.18 10.63 0.86
CA PHE A 30 -5.96 9.22 1.17
C PHE A 30 -6.93 8.72 2.25
N ALA A 31 -7.66 7.65 1.95
CA ALA A 31 -8.60 7.02 2.87
C ALA A 31 -8.07 5.67 3.40
N GLY A 32 -7.20 5.00 2.65
CA GLY A 32 -6.59 3.74 3.06
C GLY A 32 -6.06 2.91 1.90
N ILE A 33 -5.45 1.79 2.23
CA ILE A 33 -4.86 0.83 1.31
C ILE A 33 -5.32 -0.59 1.65
N ASP A 34 -5.58 -1.40 0.62
CA ASP A 34 -5.87 -2.83 0.75
C ASP A 34 -4.86 -3.63 -0.09
N LEU A 35 -4.30 -4.69 0.49
CA LEU A 35 -3.35 -5.57 -0.18
C LEU A 35 -3.94 -6.96 -0.31
N GLN A 36 -4.09 -7.40 -1.56
CA GLN A 36 -4.55 -8.74 -1.89
C GLN A 36 -3.43 -9.50 -2.59
N ARG A 37 -2.96 -10.57 -1.94
CA ARG A 37 -2.02 -11.50 -2.58
C ARG A 37 -2.80 -12.43 -3.48
N THR A 38 -2.59 -12.30 -4.78
CA THR A 38 -3.07 -13.24 -5.77
C THR A 38 -1.93 -14.17 -6.18
N PRO A 39 -2.22 -15.36 -6.70
CA PRO A 39 -1.16 -16.24 -7.21
C PRO A 39 -0.30 -15.60 -8.33
N LEU A 40 -0.83 -14.59 -9.02
CA LEU A 40 -0.15 -13.85 -10.08
C LEU A 40 0.69 -12.67 -9.57
N GLY A 41 0.55 -12.28 -8.30
CA GLY A 41 1.28 -11.15 -7.73
C GLY A 41 0.54 -10.49 -6.57
N VAL A 42 0.90 -9.24 -6.26
CA VAL A 42 0.26 -8.47 -5.19
C VAL A 42 -0.58 -7.37 -5.83
N ARG A 43 -1.89 -7.42 -5.61
CA ARG A 43 -2.82 -6.34 -5.99
C ARG A 43 -2.93 -5.36 -4.83
N ILE A 44 -2.61 -4.10 -5.11
CA ILE A 44 -2.72 -3.00 -4.14
C ILE A 44 -3.88 -2.11 -4.56
N THR A 45 -4.89 -1.98 -3.70
CA THR A 45 -6.05 -1.11 -3.93
C THR A 45 -5.95 0.12 -3.03
N LEU A 46 -5.75 1.27 -3.65
CA LEU A 46 -5.69 2.55 -2.98
C LEU A 46 -7.06 3.23 -2.97
N LYS A 47 -7.52 3.66 -1.79
CA LYS A 47 -8.77 4.42 -1.63
C LYS A 47 -8.42 5.90 -1.44
N THR A 48 -8.90 6.75 -2.34
CA THR A 48 -8.59 8.18 -2.36
C THR A 48 -9.77 8.99 -2.86
N SER A 49 -9.88 10.23 -2.41
CA SER A 49 -10.94 11.16 -2.82
C SER A 49 -10.68 11.76 -4.20
N ARG A 50 -9.40 11.90 -4.59
CA ARG A 50 -8.98 12.54 -5.85
C ARG A 50 -8.02 11.62 -6.62
N PRO A 51 -8.54 10.64 -7.38
CA PRO A 51 -7.71 9.67 -8.10
C PRO A 51 -6.80 10.31 -9.16
N GLY A 52 -7.25 11.39 -9.81
CA GLY A 52 -6.44 12.11 -10.81
C GLY A 52 -5.13 12.68 -10.26
N LEU A 53 -5.10 13.09 -8.97
CA LEU A 53 -3.87 13.57 -8.33
C LEU A 53 -2.90 12.43 -8.02
N VAL A 54 -3.42 11.22 -7.75
CA VAL A 54 -2.60 10.03 -7.51
C VAL A 54 -1.99 9.55 -8.81
N ILE A 55 -2.81 9.30 -9.84
CA ILE A 55 -2.36 8.65 -11.07
C ILE A 55 -1.44 9.55 -11.91
N GLY A 56 -1.65 10.88 -11.86
CA GLY A 56 -0.89 11.83 -12.69
C GLY A 56 0.58 11.95 -12.28
N ASN A 57 0.85 12.46 -11.07
CA ASN A 57 2.22 12.73 -10.61
C ASN A 57 2.86 11.55 -9.88
N TYR A 58 2.07 10.56 -9.45
CA TYR A 58 2.56 9.43 -8.66
C TYR A 58 2.25 8.11 -9.38
N PHE A 59 3.07 7.79 -10.38
CA PHE A 59 3.09 6.44 -10.93
C PHE A 59 3.81 5.52 -9.96
N TYR A 60 3.07 4.91 -9.03
CA TYR A 60 3.64 4.03 -8.01
C TYR A 60 4.07 2.70 -8.62
N ARG A 61 5.39 2.58 -8.84
CA ARG A 61 6.04 1.33 -9.19
C ARG A 61 6.50 0.64 -7.90
N PHE A 62 5.77 -0.38 -7.48
CA PHE A 62 6.08 -1.12 -6.25
C PHE A 62 7.07 -2.27 -6.52
N ASP A 63 8.18 -2.00 -7.23
CA ASP A 63 9.20 -3.02 -7.54
C ASP A 63 9.91 -3.56 -6.28
N LYS A 64 9.65 -3.02 -5.09
CA LYS A 64 10.29 -3.36 -3.81
C LYS A 64 9.41 -4.08 -2.78
N ILE A 65 8.17 -4.46 -3.13
CA ILE A 65 7.28 -5.18 -2.20
C ILE A 65 7.39 -6.71 -2.33
N ALA A 66 8.11 -7.20 -3.35
CA ALA A 66 8.45 -8.62 -3.51
C ALA A 66 9.56 -9.06 -2.53
#